data_AF-A0A7C6MDQ1-F1
#
_entry.id   AF-A0A7C6MDQ1-F1
#
_cell.length_a   1.000
_cell.length_b   1.000
_cell.length_c   1.000
_cell.angle_alpha   90.00
_cell.angle_beta   90.00
_cell.angle_gamma   90.00
#
_symmetry.space_group_name_H-M   'P 1'
#
loop_
_entity.id
_entity.type
_entity.pdbx_description
1 polymer ?
#
loop_
_entity_poly.entity_id
_entity_poly.type
_entity_poly.pdbx_seq_one_letter_code
_entity_poly.pdbx_strand_id
1 'polypeptide(L)'
;MNTINRKIIVLAITASILVLSATGCSEGPIFAAIESEVKLKDPSVRGNVLSLVTHDGDLYTANGYLYRRTNGIGNWNKIGLPSGARRCSQVAVTSNDGTGELFALFQTSAWGFHSIQRYTDSGWELVPSATNGSAIKNGNGFIYFFKIDSRTVNEAATTISSVHRINPDGTMA
;
A
#
# COMPACT_ATOMS: atom_id res chain seq x y z
N MET A 1 -42.71 59.97 -38.88
CA MET A 1 -41.29 59.54 -38.74
C MET A 1 -40.86 59.01 -40.11
N ASN A 2 -39.97 59.71 -40.82
CA ASN A 2 -39.62 59.35 -42.21
C ASN A 2 -38.84 58.04 -42.28
N THR A 3 -38.98 57.34 -43.40
CA THR A 3 -38.48 55.98 -43.67
C THR A 3 -36.98 55.82 -43.41
N ILE A 4 -36.22 56.90 -43.51
CA ILE A 4 -34.77 56.97 -43.23
C ILE A 4 -34.48 56.82 -41.73
N ASN A 5 -35.22 57.51 -40.86
CA ASN A 5 -35.04 57.41 -39.40
C ASN A 5 -35.38 56.01 -38.87
N ARG A 6 -36.36 55.33 -39.49
CA ARG A 6 -36.74 53.96 -39.14
C ARG A 6 -35.65 52.95 -39.52
N LYS A 7 -34.94 53.14 -40.65
CA LYS A 7 -33.81 52.30 -41.06
C LYS A 7 -32.58 52.49 -40.18
N ILE A 8 -32.27 53.74 -39.80
CA ILE A 8 -31.13 54.07 -38.93
C ILE A 8 -31.34 53.49 -37.52
N ILE A 9 -32.55 53.60 -36.96
CA ILE A 9 -32.87 53.03 -35.64
C ILE A 9 -32.79 51.49 -35.68
N VAL A 10 -33.30 50.85 -36.73
CA VAL A 10 -33.21 49.39 -36.90
C VAL A 10 -31.75 48.95 -36.99
N LEU A 11 -30.91 49.68 -37.74
CA LEU A 11 -29.48 49.37 -37.89
C LEU A 11 -28.70 49.54 -36.56
N ALA A 12 -29.04 50.57 -35.78
CA ALA A 12 -28.42 50.79 -34.48
C ALA A 12 -28.81 49.69 -33.46
N ILE A 13 -30.05 49.21 -33.49
CA ILE A 13 -30.53 48.14 -32.62
C ILE A 13 -29.87 46.80 -33.01
N THR A 14 -29.80 46.46 -34.30
CA THR A 14 -29.14 45.22 -34.75
C THR A 14 -27.64 45.24 -34.49
N ALA A 15 -26.96 46.38 -34.64
CA ALA A 15 -25.55 46.50 -34.29
C ALA A 15 -25.31 46.32 -32.78
N SER A 16 -26.20 46.85 -31.94
CA SER A 16 -26.10 46.73 -30.48
C SER A 16 -26.31 45.29 -29.99
N ILE A 17 -27.24 44.55 -30.62
CA ILE A 17 -27.50 43.13 -30.32
C ILE A 17 -26.31 42.25 -30.71
N LEU A 18 -25.63 42.57 -31.82
CA LEU A 18 -24.46 41.82 -32.30
C LEU A 18 -23.22 41.99 -31.41
N VAL A 19 -23.08 43.14 -30.74
CA VAL A 19 -21.96 43.40 -29.81
C VAL A 19 -22.17 42.69 -28.47
N LEU A 20 -23.42 42.57 -28.01
CA LEU A 20 -23.76 41.87 -26.76
C LEU A 20 -23.59 40.35 -26.83
N SER A 21 -23.65 39.74 -28.02
CA SER A 21 -23.41 38.31 -28.21
C SER A 21 -21.92 37.93 -28.30
N ALA A 22 -21.02 38.91 -28.49
CA ALA A 22 -19.58 38.68 -28.59
C ALA A 22 -18.85 38.74 -27.22
N THR A 23 -19.50 39.21 -26.16
CA THR A 23 -18.93 39.30 -24.80
C THR A 23 -19.49 38.24 -23.86
N GLY A 24 -20.01 37.12 -24.37
CA GLY A 24 -20.37 35.98 -23.54
C GLY A 24 -19.13 35.52 -22.77
N CYS A 25 -19.13 35.74 -21.45
CA CYS A 25 -18.05 35.33 -20.56
C CYS A 25 -17.68 33.88 -20.85
N SER A 26 -16.40 33.62 -21.10
CA SER A 26 -15.86 32.27 -21.17
C SER A 26 -15.75 31.67 -19.77
N GLU A 27 -16.86 31.64 -19.03
CA GLU A 27 -16.96 30.77 -17.87
C GLU A 27 -17.17 29.37 -18.44
N GLY A 28 -16.11 28.56 -18.46
CA GLY A 28 -16.26 27.14 -18.77
C GLY A 28 -17.42 26.59 -17.93
N PRO A 29 -18.29 25.73 -18.49
CA PRO A 29 -19.46 25.23 -17.76
C PRO A 29 -19.03 24.74 -16.38
N ILE A 30 -19.88 24.90 -15.35
CA ILE A 30 -19.56 24.46 -13.97
C ILE A 30 -19.10 22.99 -13.91
N PHE A 31 -19.51 22.19 -14.91
CA PHE A 31 -19.10 20.80 -15.12
C PHE A 31 -17.73 20.62 -15.79
N ALA A 32 -17.14 21.59 -16.46
CA ALA A 32 -15.77 21.53 -16.98
C ALA A 32 -14.73 21.42 -15.86
N ALA A 33 -14.99 22.02 -14.69
CA ALA A 33 -14.18 21.84 -13.49
C ALA A 33 -14.39 20.44 -12.86
N ILE A 34 -15.58 19.87 -13.00
CA ILE A 34 -15.93 18.51 -12.53
C ILE A 34 -15.34 17.43 -13.47
N GLU A 35 -15.28 17.71 -14.78
CA GLU A 35 -14.66 16.86 -15.81
C GLU A 35 -13.13 16.94 -15.82
N SER A 36 -12.52 17.82 -15.00
CA SER A 36 -11.09 17.74 -14.73
C SER A 36 -10.81 16.52 -13.84
N GLU A 37 -10.83 15.34 -14.47
CA GLU A 37 -10.44 14.10 -13.80
C GLU A 37 -9.05 14.29 -13.18
N VAL A 38 -9.01 14.30 -11.86
CA VAL A 38 -7.74 14.28 -11.13
C VAL A 38 -7.13 12.91 -11.39
N LYS A 39 -6.17 12.87 -12.32
CA LYS A 39 -5.44 11.64 -12.63
C LYS A 39 -4.82 11.10 -11.35
N LEU A 40 -5.30 9.93 -10.92
CA LEU A 40 -4.76 9.25 -9.76
C LEU A 40 -3.28 8.93 -10.01
N LYS A 41 -2.46 9.13 -8.97
CA LYS A 41 -1.06 8.71 -9.01
C LYS A 41 -1.00 7.20 -9.08
N ASP A 42 -0.02 6.69 -9.83
CA ASP A 42 0.29 5.27 -9.79
C ASP A 42 0.62 4.84 -8.35
N PRO A 43 0.10 3.69 -7.89
CA PRO A 43 0.41 3.19 -6.57
C PRO A 43 1.89 2.83 -6.47
N SER A 44 2.56 3.36 -5.45
CA SER A 44 3.99 3.09 -5.20
C SER A 44 4.26 1.65 -4.76
N VAL A 45 3.27 1.00 -4.14
CA VAL A 45 3.26 -0.43 -3.81
C VAL A 45 2.06 -1.05 -4.51
N ARG A 46 2.30 -1.96 -5.45
CA ARG A 46 1.25 -2.63 -6.23
C ARG A 46 0.82 -3.94 -5.59
N GLY A 47 -0.44 -4.33 -5.76
CA GLY A 47 -0.98 -5.57 -5.21
C GLY A 47 -1.38 -5.47 -3.74
N ASN A 48 -1.76 -6.60 -3.15
CA ASN A 48 -2.33 -6.63 -1.80
C ASN A 48 -1.24 -6.45 -0.74
N VAL A 49 -1.31 -5.36 0.00
CA VAL A 49 -0.52 -5.16 1.21
C VAL A 49 -1.05 -6.09 2.30
N LEU A 50 -0.21 -7.04 2.73
CA LEU A 50 -0.57 -8.08 3.71
C LEU A 50 -0.20 -7.70 5.15
N SER A 51 0.69 -6.72 5.31
CA SER A 51 1.14 -6.16 6.59
C SER A 51 1.78 -4.80 6.40
N LEU A 52 1.63 -3.93 7.39
CA LEU A 52 2.24 -2.60 7.47
C LEU A 52 2.61 -2.36 8.95
N VAL A 53 3.88 -2.06 9.21
CA VAL A 53 4.39 -1.85 10.57
C VAL A 53 5.36 -0.67 10.60
N THR A 54 5.50 -0.07 11.78
CA THR A 54 6.53 0.93 12.06
C THR A 54 7.68 0.27 12.82
N HIS A 55 8.92 0.59 12.48
CA HIS A 55 10.12 0.16 13.20
C HIS A 55 11.24 1.19 12.99
N ASP A 56 11.84 1.67 14.08
CA ASP A 56 12.92 2.67 14.09
C ASP A 56 12.62 3.93 13.24
N GLY A 57 11.39 4.43 13.34
CA GLY A 57 10.93 5.61 12.61
C GLY A 57 10.57 5.37 11.14
N ASP A 58 10.84 4.19 10.60
CA ASP A 58 10.46 3.81 9.23
C ASP A 58 9.14 3.06 9.18
N LEU A 59 8.55 3.00 7.98
CA LEU A 59 7.45 2.09 7.69
C LEU A 59 7.93 0.92 6.83
N TYR A 60 7.49 -0.28 7.18
CA TYR A 60 7.75 -1.51 6.44
C TYR A 60 6.44 -2.14 5.99
N THR A 61 6.41 -2.65 4.76
CA THR A 61 5.25 -3.37 4.23
C THR A 61 5.65 -4.55 3.37
N ALA A 62 4.80 -5.56 3.34
CA ALA A 62 4.99 -6.77 2.55
C ALA A 62 3.75 -7.13 1.71
N ASN A 63 4.00 -7.56 0.47
CA ASN A 63 2.97 -7.98 -0.51
C ASN A 63 3.42 -9.17 -1.38
N GLY A 64 4.42 -9.92 -0.92
CA GLY A 64 5.23 -10.82 -1.74
C GLY A 64 6.63 -10.25 -2.00
N TYR A 65 6.80 -8.93 -1.98
CA TYR A 65 8.08 -8.25 -1.83
C TYR A 65 8.12 -7.49 -0.51
N LEU A 66 9.30 -7.07 -0.10
CA LEU A 66 9.51 -6.25 1.08
C LEU A 66 9.82 -4.81 0.66
N TYR A 67 9.15 -3.85 1.29
CA TYR A 67 9.35 -2.43 1.04
C TYR A 67 9.62 -1.68 2.35
N ARG A 68 10.43 -0.63 2.24
CA ARG A 68 10.73 0.33 3.31
C ARG A 68 10.41 1.74 2.84
N ARG A 69 9.85 2.55 3.74
CA ARG A 69 9.67 3.99 3.58
C ARG A 69 10.39 4.71 4.71
N THR A 70 11.47 5.40 4.35
CA THR A 70 12.40 5.99 5.30
C THR A 70 11.78 7.16 6.06
N ASN A 71 11.96 7.20 7.38
CA ASN A 71 11.37 8.18 8.29
C ASN A 71 9.82 8.27 8.20
N GLY A 72 9.17 7.22 7.69
CA GLY A 72 7.72 7.19 7.43
C GLY A 72 7.23 8.13 6.32
N ILE A 73 8.14 8.87 5.68
CA ILE A 73 7.86 9.88 4.66
C ILE A 73 8.52 9.55 3.32
N GLY A 74 8.17 10.28 2.25
CA GLY A 74 8.79 10.07 0.94
C GLY A 74 8.27 8.84 0.19
N ASN A 75 9.12 8.21 -0.61
CA ASN A 75 8.76 7.10 -1.51
C ASN A 75 8.97 5.72 -0.85
N TRP A 76 8.16 4.75 -1.28
CA TRP A 76 8.39 3.34 -0.96
C TRP A 76 9.51 2.78 -1.82
N ASN A 77 10.49 2.15 -1.18
CA ASN A 77 11.59 1.48 -1.85
C ASN A 77 11.51 -0.01 -1.61
N LYS A 78 11.59 -0.80 -2.69
CA LYS A 78 11.74 -2.25 -2.57
C LYS A 78 13.12 -2.56 -2.03
N ILE A 79 13.21 -3.38 -0.99
CA ILE A 79 14.49 -3.77 -0.38
C ILE A 79 14.78 -5.25 -0.62
N GLY A 80 16.06 -5.61 -0.48
CA GLY A 80 16.53 -6.98 -0.69
C GLY A 80 15.92 -7.98 0.28
N LEU A 81 15.77 -9.22 -0.18
CA LEU A 81 15.37 -10.35 0.65
C LEU A 81 16.63 -11.13 1.08
N PRO A 82 16.57 -11.89 2.19
CA PRO A 82 17.63 -12.83 2.55
C PRO A 82 17.94 -13.82 1.42
N SER A 83 19.16 -14.36 1.41
CA SER A 83 19.56 -15.37 0.42
C SER A 83 18.60 -16.57 0.44
N GLY A 84 18.28 -17.10 -0.74
CA GLY A 84 17.34 -18.20 -0.93
C GLY A 84 15.86 -17.81 -0.92
N ALA A 85 15.48 -16.75 -0.18
CA ALA A 85 14.12 -16.26 -0.14
C ALA A 85 13.72 -15.63 -1.49
N ARG A 86 12.47 -15.86 -1.91
CA ARG A 86 11.93 -15.30 -3.16
C ARG A 86 10.77 -14.36 -2.92
N ARG A 87 10.12 -14.46 -1.76
CA ARG A 87 9.03 -13.57 -1.36
C ARG A 87 9.09 -13.23 0.12
N CYS A 88 8.49 -12.10 0.47
CA CYS A 88 8.16 -11.72 1.85
C CYS A 88 6.65 -11.51 1.92
N SER A 89 5.95 -12.35 2.69
CA SER A 89 4.49 -12.28 2.80
C SER A 89 4.04 -11.37 3.92
N GLN A 90 4.78 -11.32 5.03
CA GLN A 90 4.39 -10.56 6.21
C GLN A 90 5.61 -9.98 6.92
N VAL A 91 5.41 -8.80 7.49
CA VAL A 91 6.25 -8.20 8.53
C VAL A 91 5.43 -8.05 9.80
N ALA A 92 6.08 -8.19 10.94
CA ALA A 92 5.47 -7.97 12.25
C ALA A 92 6.53 -7.38 13.19
N VAL A 93 6.07 -6.63 14.18
CA VAL A 93 6.93 -6.02 15.20
C VAL A 93 6.49 -6.51 16.58
N THR A 94 7.38 -6.53 17.56
CA THR A 94 7.00 -6.87 18.95
C THR A 94 6.30 -5.72 19.66
N SER A 95 6.44 -4.47 19.17
CA SER A 95 5.74 -3.29 19.68
C SER A 95 5.28 -2.39 18.53
N ASN A 96 4.07 -1.84 18.63
CA ASN A 96 3.49 -0.98 17.58
C ASN A 96 3.97 0.48 17.64
N ASP A 97 4.68 0.88 18.69
CA ASP A 97 5.24 2.22 18.83
C ASP A 97 6.53 2.45 18.01
N GLY A 98 7.00 1.41 17.32
CA GLY A 98 8.20 1.45 16.50
C GLY A 98 9.50 1.14 17.24
N THR A 99 9.46 0.88 18.55
CA THR A 99 10.64 0.55 19.38
C THR A 99 10.90 -0.95 19.52
N GLY A 100 9.95 -1.77 19.06
CA GLY A 100 10.07 -3.22 19.11
C GLY A 100 10.92 -3.79 17.98
N GLU A 101 11.25 -5.07 18.12
CA GLU A 101 12.02 -5.84 17.15
C GLU A 101 11.17 -6.15 15.90
N LEU A 102 11.77 -6.04 14.72
CA LEU A 102 11.13 -6.32 13.45
C LEU A 102 11.39 -7.76 12.99
N PHE A 103 10.34 -8.44 12.58
CA PHE A 103 10.37 -9.79 12.03
C PHE A 103 9.71 -9.84 10.65
N ALA A 104 10.18 -10.76 9.81
CA ALA A 104 9.61 -11.01 8.50
C ALA A 104 9.45 -12.51 8.22
N LEU A 105 8.33 -12.85 7.57
CA LEU A 105 8.05 -14.19 7.06
C LEU A 105 8.43 -14.25 5.58
N PHE A 106 9.42 -15.07 5.27
CA PHE A 106 9.92 -15.28 3.92
C PHE A 106 9.43 -16.60 3.34
N GLN A 107 9.25 -16.59 2.02
CA GLN A 107 8.71 -17.71 1.26
C GLN A 107 9.56 -18.04 0.03
N THR A 108 9.40 -19.27 -0.46
CA THR A 108 9.98 -19.75 -1.72
C THR A 108 9.22 -19.23 -2.93
N SER A 109 9.73 -19.51 -4.14
CA SER A 109 9.05 -19.19 -5.41
C SER A 109 7.73 -19.94 -5.60
N ALA A 110 7.50 -21.02 -4.84
CA ALA A 110 6.25 -21.77 -4.82
C ALA A 110 5.28 -21.34 -3.71
N TRP A 111 5.52 -20.19 -3.06
CA TRP A 111 4.71 -19.68 -1.93
C TRP A 111 4.77 -20.57 -0.67
N GLY A 112 5.70 -21.52 -0.61
CA GLY A 112 5.98 -22.32 0.58
C GLY A 112 6.80 -21.54 1.60
N PHE A 113 6.76 -21.98 2.86
CA PHE A 113 7.61 -21.46 3.93
C PHE A 113 9.10 -21.55 3.55
N HIS A 114 9.83 -20.46 3.74
CA HIS A 114 11.30 -20.45 3.67
C HIS A 114 11.90 -20.27 5.06
N SER A 115 11.56 -19.17 5.74
CA SER A 115 12.11 -18.83 7.06
C SER A 115 11.30 -17.72 7.72
N ILE A 116 11.43 -17.59 9.03
CA ILE A 116 11.20 -16.33 9.74
C ILE A 116 12.55 -15.77 10.14
N GLN A 117 12.75 -14.47 9.96
CA GLN A 117 13.98 -13.81 10.34
C GLN A 117 13.67 -12.52 11.10
N ARG A 118 14.54 -12.21 12.06
CA ARG A 118 14.57 -10.96 12.82
C ARG A 118 15.49 -9.97 12.11
N TYR A 119 15.12 -8.71 12.03
CA TYR A 119 15.95 -7.66 11.50
C TYR A 119 16.87 -7.11 12.59
N THR A 120 18.16 -6.98 12.28
CA THR A 120 19.19 -6.43 13.17
C THR A 120 20.06 -5.44 12.40
N ASP A 121 20.96 -4.76 13.11
CA ASP A 121 21.96 -3.87 12.50
C ASP A 121 22.84 -4.57 11.46
N SER A 122 23.04 -5.88 11.60
CA SER A 122 23.83 -6.70 10.67
C SER A 122 23.01 -7.26 9.50
N GLY A 123 21.70 -7.03 9.48
CA GLY A 123 20.75 -7.58 8.51
C GLY A 123 19.81 -8.60 9.14
N TRP A 124 19.33 -9.54 8.32
CA TRP A 124 18.33 -10.53 8.74
C TRP A 124 18.97 -11.75 9.40
N GLU A 125 18.54 -12.07 10.61
CA GLU A 125 18.97 -13.23 11.39
C GLU A 125 17.85 -14.27 11.49
N LEU A 126 18.17 -15.55 11.29
CA LEU A 126 17.19 -16.63 11.36
C LEU A 126 16.60 -16.77 12.77
N VAL A 127 15.29 -16.94 12.86
CA VAL A 127 14.63 -17.49 14.04
C VAL A 127 14.84 -19.02 14.02
N PRO A 128 15.68 -19.58 14.89
CA PRO A 128 16.00 -21.00 14.86
C PRO A 128 14.75 -21.84 15.16
N SER A 129 14.72 -23.06 14.62
CA SER A 129 13.63 -24.05 14.80
C SER A 129 12.28 -23.71 14.14
N ALA A 130 12.10 -22.52 13.55
CA ALA A 130 10.88 -22.17 12.84
C ALA A 130 10.71 -23.02 11.58
N THR A 131 9.59 -23.75 11.48
CA THR A 131 9.29 -24.64 10.35
C THR A 131 7.83 -24.50 9.93
N ASN A 132 7.52 -24.72 8.64
CA ASN A 132 6.16 -24.75 8.08
C ASN A 132 5.27 -23.55 8.46
N GLY A 133 5.87 -22.37 8.50
CA GLY A 133 5.17 -21.13 8.85
C GLY A 133 4.15 -20.67 7.81
N SER A 134 2.98 -20.26 8.29
CA SER A 134 1.91 -19.68 7.47
C SER A 134 1.68 -18.19 7.72
N ALA A 135 1.88 -17.72 8.96
CA ALA A 135 1.72 -16.33 9.31
C ALA A 135 2.54 -15.92 10.53
N ILE A 136 2.83 -14.63 10.62
CA ILE A 136 3.31 -13.95 11.82
C ILE A 136 2.40 -12.77 12.17
N LYS A 137 2.16 -12.53 13.47
CA LYS A 137 1.36 -11.40 13.98
C LYS A 137 2.01 -10.79 15.22
N ASN A 138 1.87 -9.47 15.38
CA ASN A 138 2.32 -8.79 16.59
C ASN A 138 1.53 -9.30 17.81
N GLY A 139 2.23 -9.74 18.86
CA GLY A 139 1.66 -9.97 20.17
C GLY A 139 2.43 -9.15 21.20
N ASN A 140 1.96 -7.97 21.56
CA ASN A 140 2.53 -7.06 22.57
C ASN A 140 3.73 -7.60 23.41
N GLY A 141 4.95 -7.33 22.94
CA GLY A 141 6.21 -7.81 23.52
C GLY A 141 6.81 -9.07 22.88
N PHE A 142 6.15 -9.66 21.88
CA PHE A 142 6.52 -10.89 21.18
C PHE A 142 5.82 -10.99 19.81
N ILE A 143 6.09 -12.06 19.06
CA ILE A 143 5.38 -12.38 17.81
C ILE A 143 4.61 -13.70 17.96
N TYR A 144 3.36 -13.72 17.53
CA TYR A 144 2.63 -14.98 17.29
C TYR A 144 3.08 -15.59 15.97
N PHE A 145 3.58 -16.82 16.03
CA PHE A 145 3.97 -17.61 14.88
C PHE A 145 2.99 -18.73 14.63
N PHE A 146 2.33 -18.72 13.46
CA PHE A 146 1.39 -19.75 13.06
C PHE A 146 2.12 -20.78 12.20
N LYS A 147 2.18 -22.01 12.71
CA LYS A 147 2.79 -23.16 12.03
C LYS A 147 1.70 -24.09 11.53
N ILE A 148 1.81 -24.54 10.28
CA ILE A 148 0.96 -25.59 9.74
C ILE A 148 1.52 -26.95 10.18
N ASP A 149 0.73 -27.70 10.94
CA ASP A 149 1.09 -29.04 11.39
C ASP A 149 0.62 -30.11 10.42
N SER A 150 -0.58 -29.93 9.83
CA SER A 150 -1.08 -30.78 8.77
C SER A 150 -2.05 -30.04 7.85
N ARG A 151 -2.14 -30.50 6.60
CA ARG A 151 -3.12 -30.01 5.63
C ARG A 151 -3.65 -31.18 4.81
N THR A 152 -4.97 -31.29 4.70
CA THR A 152 -5.62 -32.15 3.70
C THR A 152 -6.09 -31.29 2.53
N VAL A 153 -5.98 -31.80 1.31
CA VAL A 153 -6.30 -31.08 0.05
C VAL A 153 -7.42 -31.75 -0.74
N ASN A 154 -8.30 -32.48 -0.06
CA ASN A 154 -9.50 -33.09 -0.62
C ASN A 154 -10.70 -32.12 -0.53
N GLU A 155 -11.89 -32.57 -0.95
CA GLU A 155 -13.13 -31.76 -0.93
C GLU A 155 -13.47 -31.23 0.48
N ALA A 156 -13.02 -31.92 1.53
CA ALA A 156 -13.06 -31.46 2.92
C ALA A 156 -11.67 -30.99 3.39
N ALA A 157 -11.06 -30.06 2.67
CA ALA A 157 -9.74 -29.54 2.99
C ALA A 157 -9.70 -28.97 4.41
N THR A 158 -8.86 -29.55 5.27
CA THR A 158 -8.62 -29.10 6.63
C THR A 158 -7.18 -28.63 6.77
N THR A 159 -6.95 -27.65 7.63
CA THR A 159 -5.60 -27.24 8.03
C THR A 159 -5.56 -27.22 9.54
N ILE A 160 -4.65 -28.00 10.13
CA ILE A 160 -4.34 -27.97 11.55
C ILE A 160 -3.13 -27.07 11.72
N SER A 161 -3.23 -26.10 12.63
CA SER A 161 -2.15 -25.17 12.92
C SER A 161 -1.93 -25.03 14.42
N SER A 162 -0.67 -24.94 14.79
CA SER A 162 -0.22 -24.55 16.13
C SER A 162 0.23 -23.09 16.11
N VAL A 163 0.18 -22.46 17.28
CA VAL A 163 0.65 -21.10 17.49
C VAL A 163 1.78 -21.15 18.51
N HIS A 164 2.90 -20.53 18.16
CA HIS A 164 4.11 -20.46 18.97
C HIS A 164 4.43 -19.00 19.27
N ARG A 165 5.16 -18.75 20.35
CA ARG A 165 5.65 -17.41 20.67
C ARG A 165 7.07 -17.26 20.16
N ILE A 166 7.36 -16.20 19.41
CA ILE A 166 8.75 -15.77 19.14
C ILE A 166 9.04 -14.59 20.05
N ASN A 167 10.04 -14.73 20.91
CA ASN A 167 10.52 -13.68 21.80
C ASN A 167 11.29 -12.60 21.01
N PRO A 168 11.48 -11.39 21.57
CA PRO A 168 12.23 -10.33 20.91
C PRO A 168 13.64 -10.73 20.45
N ASP A 169 14.32 -11.60 21.19
CA ASP A 169 15.65 -12.11 20.85
C ASP A 169 15.66 -13.12 19.69
N GLY A 170 14.50 -13.44 19.11
CA GLY A 170 14.35 -14.41 18.04
C GLY A 170 14.29 -15.87 18.52
N THR A 171 14.23 -16.14 19.82
CA THR A 171 14.00 -17.50 20.33
C THR A 171 12.52 -17.85 20.30
N MET A 172 12.20 -19.12 20.05
CA MET A 172 10.82 -19.62 20.11
C MET A 172 10.52 -20.29 21.44
N ALA A 173 9.32 -20.05 21.98
CA ALA A 173 8.77 -20.64 23.19
C ALA A 173 7.44 -21.33 22.91
#